data_AF-W7YIT6-F1
#
_entry.id   AF-W7YIT6-F1
#
_cell.length_a   1.000
_cell.length_b   1.000
_cell.length_c   1.000
_cell.angle_alpha   90.00
_cell.angle_beta   90.00
_cell.angle_gamma   90.00
#
_symmetry.space_group_name_H-M   'P 1'
#
loop_
_entity.id
_entity.type
_entity.pdbx_description
1 polymer ?
#
loop_
_entity_poly.entity_id
_entity_poly.type
_entity_poly.pdbx_seq_one_letter_code
_entity_poly.pdbx_strand_id
1 'polypeptide(L)'
;MLDLTTFLIVIPIVLLMAILVVITNKKNKKKIKWKQADIWLETGDFIKLKKWAREVKDKNVPASKEWKKADSLEQKAKSIEQDFSLMEDVVVGQLKEKMGQYSQSERYSWEKNGLLPYKVIDGEKRYFKNGVSDVNMSLLKGGKELGVLSKNPMGHGKGMVS
;
A
#
# COMPACT_ATOMS: atom_id res chain seq x y z
N MET A 1 31.56 62.67 -9.14
CA MET A 1 30.54 62.57 -10.20
C MET A 1 30.75 61.24 -10.88
N LEU A 2 29.78 60.32 -10.80
CA LEU A 2 29.79 59.13 -11.65
C LEU A 2 29.44 59.57 -13.07
N ASP A 3 30.27 59.21 -14.04
CA ASP A 3 30.11 59.60 -15.43
C ASP A 3 28.88 58.90 -16.04
N LEU A 4 28.16 59.58 -16.94
CA LEU A 4 26.92 59.09 -17.55
C LEU A 4 27.11 57.76 -18.28
N THR A 5 28.33 57.55 -18.80
CA THR A 5 28.81 56.32 -19.41
C THR A 5 28.81 55.13 -18.43
N THR A 6 29.07 55.39 -17.15
CA THR A 6 29.08 54.36 -16.10
C THR A 6 27.67 53.88 -15.80
N PHE A 7 26.68 54.78 -15.78
CA PHE A 7 25.28 54.41 -15.57
C PHE A 7 24.70 53.60 -16.73
N LEU A 8 25.05 53.96 -17.98
CA LEU A 8 24.59 53.25 -19.18
C LEU A 8 25.08 51.80 -19.25
N ILE A 9 26.24 51.49 -18.66
CA ILE A 9 26.81 50.13 -18.68
C ILE A 9 26.38 49.32 -17.45
N VAL A 10 26.34 49.93 -16.27
CA VAL A 10 26.10 49.20 -15.01
C VAL A 10 24.64 48.74 -14.88
N ILE A 11 23.68 49.57 -15.27
CA ILE A 11 22.24 49.26 -15.16
C ILE A 11 21.83 47.98 -15.93
N PRO A 12 22.19 47.80 -17.22
CA PRO A 12 21.81 46.58 -17.95
C PRO A 12 22.48 45.33 -17.40
N ILE A 13 23.71 45.43 -16.86
CA ILE A 13 24.39 44.29 -16.22
C ILE A 13 23.63 43.86 -14.97
N VAL A 14 23.21 44.80 -14.13
CA VAL A 14 22.42 44.51 -12.92
C VAL A 14 21.06 43.91 -13.27
N LEU A 15 20.38 44.44 -14.30
CA LEU A 15 19.13 43.87 -14.78
C LEU A 15 19.30 42.44 -15.32
N LEU A 16 20.38 42.18 -16.07
CA LEU A 16 20.66 40.86 -16.62
C LEU A 16 20.98 39.85 -15.50
N MET A 17 21.71 40.28 -14.47
CA MET A 17 21.95 39.48 -13.26
C MET A 17 20.65 39.20 -12.49
N ALA A 18 19.75 40.19 -12.34
CA ALA A 18 18.46 39.99 -11.69
C ALA A 18 17.58 39.00 -12.47
N ILE A 19 17.55 39.09 -13.81
CA ILE A 19 16.84 38.16 -14.68
C ILE A 19 17.41 36.75 -14.55
N LEU A 20 18.74 36.61 -14.55
CA LEU A 20 19.40 35.31 -14.36
C LEU A 20 19.04 34.70 -13.00
N VAL A 21 19.05 35.48 -11.92
CA VAL A 21 18.66 35.02 -10.57
C VAL A 21 17.21 34.54 -10.53
N VAL A 22 16.28 35.25 -11.18
CA VAL A 22 14.86 34.84 -11.29
C VAL A 22 14.72 33.55 -12.11
N ILE A 23 15.45 33.42 -13.22
CA ILE A 23 15.45 32.21 -14.06
C ILE A 23 16.03 31.01 -13.30
N THR A 24 17.12 31.20 -12.54
CA THR A 24 17.74 30.12 -11.75
C THR A 24 16.89 29.70 -10.57
N ASN A 25 16.22 30.64 -9.88
CA ASN A 25 15.32 30.30 -8.77
C ASN A 25 14.08 29.51 -9.24
N LYS A 26 13.56 29.79 -10.44
CA LYS A 26 12.43 29.04 -11.02
C LYS A 26 12.80 27.59 -11.35
N LYS A 27 14.08 27.27 -11.53
CA LYS A 27 14.58 25.92 -11.86
C LYS A 27 14.80 25.01 -10.65
N ASN A 28 14.58 25.48 -9.43
CA ASN A 28 14.62 24.64 -8.23
C ASN A 28 13.35 23.75 -8.12
N LYS A 29 13.11 22.94 -9.15
CA LYS A 29 12.06 21.91 -9.15
C LYS A 29 12.47 20.85 -8.13
N LYS A 30 11.83 20.85 -6.96
CA LYS A 30 11.95 19.77 -5.97
C LYS A 30 11.82 18.42 -6.69
N LYS A 31 12.89 17.62 -6.66
CA LYS A 31 12.92 16.29 -7.26
C LYS A 31 11.79 15.45 -6.68
N ILE A 32 10.91 14.92 -7.55
CA ILE A 32 9.77 14.10 -7.13
C ILE A 32 10.31 12.79 -6.51
N LYS A 33 9.93 12.52 -5.26
CA LYS A 33 10.40 11.37 -4.48
C LYS A 33 9.57 10.11 -4.76
N TRP A 34 9.63 9.59 -5.99
CA TRP A 34 8.84 8.41 -6.40
C TRP A 34 9.05 7.18 -5.50
N LYS A 35 10.29 6.90 -5.08
CA LYS A 35 10.59 5.77 -4.18
C LYS A 35 9.80 5.80 -2.87
N GLN A 36 9.53 7.01 -2.35
CA GLN A 36 8.77 7.16 -1.12
C GLN A 36 7.29 6.78 -1.33
N ALA A 37 6.74 7.09 -2.51
CA ALA A 37 5.38 6.74 -2.85
C ALA A 37 5.21 5.23 -3.02
N ASP A 38 6.21 4.55 -3.60
CA ASP A 38 6.21 3.08 -3.70
C ASP A 38 6.22 2.45 -2.29
N ILE A 39 7.02 2.97 -1.37
CA ILE A 39 7.03 2.52 0.04
C ILE A 39 5.66 2.72 0.69
N TRP A 40 5.00 3.86 0.51
CA TRP A 40 3.66 4.09 1.09
C TRP A 40 2.60 3.15 0.50
N LEU A 41 2.70 2.83 -0.79
CA LEU A 41 1.80 1.86 -1.43
C LEU A 41 2.01 0.45 -0.85
N GLU A 42 3.27 0.03 -0.66
CA GLU A 42 3.62 -1.28 -0.12
C GLU A 42 3.23 -1.44 1.37
N THR A 43 3.46 -0.38 2.15
CA THR A 43 3.18 -0.35 3.60
C THR A 43 1.71 -0.06 3.93
N GLY A 44 0.90 0.33 2.94
CA GLY A 44 -0.51 0.65 3.14
C GLY A 44 -0.79 2.03 3.73
N ASP A 45 0.17 2.95 3.69
CA ASP A 45 0.03 4.34 4.18
C ASP A 45 -0.64 5.21 3.08
N PHE A 46 -1.90 4.91 2.82
CA PHE A 46 -2.66 5.47 1.71
C PHE A 46 -3.06 6.92 1.95
N ILE A 47 -3.22 7.35 3.21
CA ILE A 47 -3.40 8.77 3.55
C ILE A 47 -2.21 9.59 3.04
N LYS A 48 -0.96 9.18 3.34
CA LYS A 48 0.22 9.91 2.86
C LYS A 48 0.37 9.81 1.35
N LEU A 49 0.15 8.62 0.78
CA LEU A 49 0.24 8.40 -0.66
C LEU A 49 -0.72 9.29 -1.45
N LYS A 50 -2.00 9.34 -1.07
CA LYS A 50 -3.03 10.16 -1.73
C LYS A 50 -2.74 11.65 -1.61
N LYS A 51 -2.33 12.11 -0.41
CA LYS A 51 -1.93 13.50 -0.20
C LYS A 51 -0.78 13.88 -1.13
N TRP A 52 0.26 13.04 -1.18
CA TRP A 52 1.40 13.26 -2.05
C TRP A 52 1.03 13.20 -3.54
N ALA A 53 0.20 12.25 -3.94
CA ALA A 53 -0.25 12.12 -5.33
C ALA A 53 -1.01 13.38 -5.79
N ARG A 54 -1.88 13.93 -4.92
CA ARG A 54 -2.55 15.22 -5.16
C ARG A 54 -1.55 16.35 -5.34
N GLU A 55 -0.57 16.49 -4.45
CA GLU A 55 0.47 17.51 -4.58
C GLU A 55 1.27 17.39 -5.89
N VAL A 56 1.54 16.16 -6.35
CA VAL A 56 2.19 15.94 -7.65
C VAL A 56 1.26 16.35 -8.79
N LYS A 57 -0.03 15.99 -8.73
CA LYS A 57 -1.00 16.36 -9.75
C LYS A 57 -1.23 17.88 -9.83
N ASP A 58 -1.28 18.58 -8.71
CA ASP A 58 -1.49 20.04 -8.66
C ASP A 58 -0.31 20.83 -9.25
N LYS A 59 0.91 20.29 -9.17
CA LYS A 59 2.15 20.93 -9.66
C LYS A 59 2.48 20.61 -11.12
N ASN A 60 1.76 19.68 -11.74
CA ASN A 60 2.07 19.20 -13.09
C ASN A 60 0.87 19.37 -14.01
N VAL A 61 1.14 19.55 -15.31
CA VAL A 61 0.08 19.64 -16.31
C VAL A 61 -0.73 18.33 -16.31
N PRO A 62 -2.08 18.40 -16.33
CA PRO A 62 -2.91 17.21 -16.49
C PRO A 62 -2.43 16.33 -17.65
N ALA A 63 -2.46 15.02 -17.44
CA ALA A 63 -1.97 14.02 -18.40
C ALA A 63 -0.46 14.04 -18.74
N SER A 64 0.36 14.88 -18.09
CA SER A 64 1.82 14.73 -18.13
C SER A 64 2.26 13.36 -17.56
N LYS A 65 3.51 12.97 -17.84
CA LYS A 65 4.06 11.68 -17.38
C LYS A 65 4.00 11.56 -15.85
N GLU A 66 4.39 12.62 -15.14
CA GLU A 66 4.36 12.71 -13.69
C GLU A 66 2.92 12.66 -13.17
N TRP A 67 2.01 13.40 -13.79
CA TRP A 67 0.59 13.40 -13.43
C TRP A 67 -0.02 12.01 -13.57
N LYS A 68 0.19 11.34 -14.72
CA LYS A 68 -0.31 9.98 -14.98
C LYS A 68 0.23 8.96 -13.99
N LYS A 69 1.51 9.06 -13.63
CA LYS A 69 2.13 8.16 -12.67
C LYS A 69 1.55 8.36 -11.27
N ALA A 70 1.35 9.60 -10.84
CA ALA A 70 0.69 9.90 -9.57
C ALA A 70 -0.77 9.40 -9.54
N ASP A 71 -1.50 9.62 -10.64
CA ASP A 71 -2.88 9.15 -10.78
C ASP A 71 -2.99 7.62 -10.72
N SER A 72 -2.09 6.90 -11.41
CA SER A 72 -2.03 5.44 -11.36
C SER A 72 -1.76 4.91 -9.95
N LEU A 73 -0.89 5.55 -9.16
CA LEU A 73 -0.63 5.16 -7.76
C LEU A 73 -1.87 5.38 -6.88
N GLU A 74 -2.57 6.50 -7.05
CA GLU A 74 -3.81 6.78 -6.32
C GLU A 74 -4.91 5.77 -6.68
N GLN A 75 -5.05 5.42 -7.96
CA GLN A 75 -6.01 4.41 -8.41
C GLN A 75 -5.69 3.02 -7.82
N LYS A 76 -4.42 2.62 -7.78
CA LYS A 76 -4.00 1.36 -7.14
C LYS A 76 -4.36 1.34 -5.66
N ALA A 77 -4.06 2.41 -4.93
CA ALA A 77 -4.41 2.51 -3.51
C ALA A 77 -5.92 2.39 -3.30
N LYS A 78 -6.72 3.09 -4.12
CA LYS A 78 -8.18 3.02 -4.08
C LYS A 78 -8.70 1.60 -4.35
N SER A 79 -8.14 0.90 -5.35
CA SER A 79 -8.50 -0.49 -5.63
C SER A 79 -8.22 -1.39 -4.42
N ILE A 80 -7.04 -1.22 -3.79
CA ILE A 80 -6.68 -2.01 -2.61
C ILE A 80 -7.63 -1.73 -1.45
N GLU A 81 -8.04 -0.49 -1.20
CA GLU A 81 -9.03 -0.18 -0.14
C GLU A 81 -10.39 -0.80 -0.40
N GLN A 82 -10.83 -0.84 -1.67
CA GLN A 82 -12.09 -1.47 -2.06
C GLN A 82 -12.03 -2.98 -1.87
N ASP A 83 -10.92 -3.58 -2.31
CA ASP A 83 -10.64 -5.00 -2.17
C ASP A 83 -10.50 -5.41 -0.71
N PHE A 84 -9.88 -4.59 0.14
CA PHE A 84 -9.64 -4.83 1.56
C PHE A 84 -10.50 -3.91 2.43
N SER A 85 -11.81 -4.05 2.30
CA SER A 85 -12.80 -3.20 2.96
C SER A 85 -13.37 -3.78 4.25
N LEU A 86 -13.11 -5.05 4.58
CA LEU A 86 -13.70 -5.69 5.75
C LEU A 86 -12.85 -5.47 7.02
N MET A 87 -13.51 -5.06 8.10
CA MET A 87 -12.89 -4.95 9.41
C MET A 87 -12.79 -6.31 10.11
N GLU A 88 -11.88 -6.42 11.07
CA GLU A 88 -11.60 -7.67 11.78
C GLU A 88 -12.82 -8.23 12.52
N ASP A 89 -13.61 -7.36 13.15
CA ASP A 89 -14.83 -7.73 13.87
C ASP A 89 -15.89 -8.35 12.94
N VAL A 90 -16.11 -7.76 11.76
CA VAL A 90 -17.02 -8.28 10.74
C VAL A 90 -16.59 -9.66 10.27
N VAL A 91 -15.30 -9.83 9.97
CA VAL A 91 -14.74 -11.11 9.52
C VAL A 91 -14.84 -12.17 10.60
N VAL A 92 -14.55 -11.81 11.85
CA VAL A 92 -14.71 -12.72 13.00
C VAL A 92 -16.18 -13.15 13.15
N GLY A 93 -17.14 -12.24 12.97
CA GLY A 93 -18.56 -12.56 12.93
C GLY A 93 -18.90 -13.57 11.85
N GLN A 94 -18.49 -13.30 10.61
CA GLN A 94 -18.75 -14.17 9.45
C GLN A 94 -18.10 -15.55 9.59
N LEU A 95 -16.87 -15.61 10.11
CA LEU A 95 -16.18 -16.88 10.35
C LEU A 95 -16.91 -17.70 11.42
N LYS A 96 -17.35 -17.07 12.52
CA LYS A 96 -18.10 -17.78 13.58
C LYS A 96 -19.42 -18.33 13.07
N GLU A 97 -20.13 -17.56 12.26
CA GLU A 97 -21.41 -17.98 11.66
C GLU A 97 -21.22 -19.19 10.73
N LYS A 98 -20.20 -19.17 9.87
CA LYS A 98 -20.02 -20.19 8.82
C LYS A 98 -19.19 -21.42 9.24
N MET A 99 -18.28 -21.27 10.21
CA MET A 99 -17.37 -22.34 10.67
C MET A 99 -17.72 -22.88 12.06
N GLY A 100 -18.60 -22.19 12.79
CA GLY A 100 -18.80 -22.42 14.22
C GLY A 100 -17.58 -21.94 15.03
N GLN A 101 -17.25 -22.65 16.10
CA GLN A 101 -16.10 -22.30 16.93
C GLN A 101 -14.77 -22.62 16.22
N TYR A 102 -13.84 -21.69 16.34
CA TYR A 102 -12.44 -21.84 15.93
C TYR A 102 -11.55 -21.12 16.95
N SER A 103 -10.33 -21.61 17.09
CA SER A 103 -9.29 -21.04 17.94
C SER A 103 -8.57 -19.87 17.25
N GLN A 104 -7.97 -18.98 18.04
CA GLN A 104 -7.12 -17.91 17.49
C GLN A 104 -5.93 -18.46 16.68
N SER A 105 -5.40 -19.62 17.07
CA SER A 105 -4.30 -20.29 16.35
C SER A 105 -4.71 -20.74 14.96
N GLU A 106 -5.95 -21.24 14.79
CA GLU A 106 -6.47 -21.61 13.48
C GLU A 106 -6.60 -20.38 12.57
N ARG A 107 -7.17 -19.28 13.10
CA ARG A 107 -7.26 -18.02 12.35
C ARG A 107 -5.90 -17.51 11.91
N TYR A 108 -4.92 -17.52 12.81
CA TYR A 108 -3.56 -17.11 12.48
C TYR A 108 -2.93 -17.99 11.38
N SER A 109 -3.17 -19.31 11.43
CA SER A 109 -2.72 -20.22 10.37
C SER A 109 -3.36 -19.87 9.03
N TRP A 110 -4.65 -19.56 9.00
CA TRP A 110 -5.34 -19.16 7.77
C TRP A 110 -4.79 -17.86 7.19
N GLU A 111 -4.49 -16.89 8.03
CA GLU A 111 -3.86 -15.63 7.63
C GLU A 111 -2.46 -15.85 7.05
N LYS A 112 -1.63 -16.65 7.74
CA LYS A 112 -0.26 -16.94 7.32
C LYS A 112 -0.20 -17.74 6.01
N ASN A 113 -1.14 -18.65 5.81
CA ASN A 113 -1.22 -19.50 4.63
C ASN A 113 -1.97 -18.84 3.46
N GLY A 114 -2.39 -17.57 3.60
CA GLY A 114 -3.10 -16.82 2.55
C GLY A 114 -4.54 -17.25 2.32
N LEU A 115 -5.10 -18.14 3.15
CA LEU A 115 -6.50 -18.56 3.09
C LEU A 115 -7.45 -17.47 3.60
N LEU A 116 -6.95 -16.60 4.49
CA LEU A 116 -7.65 -15.41 4.96
C LEU A 116 -6.79 -14.17 4.70
N PRO A 117 -6.78 -13.65 3.45
CA PRO A 117 -5.92 -12.53 3.09
C PRO A 117 -6.29 -11.26 3.85
N TYR A 118 -5.27 -10.59 4.38
CA TYR A 118 -5.41 -9.30 5.04
C TYR A 118 -4.29 -8.35 4.61
N LYS A 119 -4.51 -7.05 4.82
CA LYS A 119 -3.53 -5.99 4.72
C LYS A 119 -3.68 -5.03 5.89
N VAL A 120 -2.60 -4.34 6.22
CA VAL A 120 -2.66 -3.16 7.09
C VAL A 120 -2.82 -1.96 6.17
N ILE A 121 -3.87 -1.17 6.38
CA ILE A 121 -4.18 0.04 5.62
C ILE A 121 -4.36 1.17 6.63
N ASP A 122 -3.53 2.20 6.51
CA ASP A 122 -3.53 3.37 7.40
C ASP A 122 -3.48 3.01 8.90
N GLY A 123 -2.78 1.92 9.23
CA GLY A 123 -2.62 1.41 10.60
C GLY A 123 -3.71 0.43 11.03
N GLU A 124 -4.74 0.19 10.23
CA GLU A 124 -5.84 -0.72 10.53
C GLU A 124 -5.70 -2.04 9.77
N LYS A 125 -5.88 -3.17 10.47
CA LYS A 125 -5.95 -4.49 9.83
C LYS A 125 -7.28 -4.64 9.11
N ARG A 126 -7.23 -4.83 7.79
CA ARG A 126 -8.40 -5.03 6.93
C ARG A 126 -8.26 -6.30 6.12
N TYR A 127 -9.38 -6.97 5.91
CA TYR A 127 -9.44 -8.24 5.21
C TYR A 127 -10.05 -8.08 3.83
N PHE A 128 -9.64 -8.98 2.94
CA PHE A 128 -10.15 -9.04 1.59
C PHE A 128 -11.66 -9.30 1.60
N LYS A 129 -12.43 -8.51 0.84
CA LYS A 129 -13.89 -8.54 0.79
C LYS A 129 -14.45 -9.93 0.45
N ASN A 130 -13.76 -10.65 -0.44
CA ASN A 130 -14.17 -11.99 -0.84
C ASN A 130 -13.42 -13.10 -0.07
N GLY A 131 -12.65 -12.73 0.96
CA GLY A 131 -11.85 -13.64 1.77
C GLY A 131 -12.67 -14.70 2.51
N VAL A 132 -13.94 -14.40 2.82
CA VAL A 132 -14.89 -15.30 3.54
C VAL A 132 -15.98 -15.84 2.62
N SER A 133 -15.72 -15.86 1.29
CA SER A 133 -16.61 -16.46 0.29
C SER A 133 -16.69 -17.98 0.46
N ASP A 134 -17.80 -18.60 0.05
CA ASP A 134 -18.06 -20.03 0.31
C ASP A 134 -17.00 -20.98 -0.27
N VAL A 135 -16.32 -20.54 -1.34
CA VAL A 135 -15.16 -21.23 -1.93
C VAL A 135 -13.97 -21.24 -0.96
N ASN A 136 -13.62 -20.09 -0.39
CA ASN A 136 -12.54 -20.00 0.60
C ASN A 136 -12.89 -20.76 1.89
N MET A 137 -14.15 -20.73 2.29
CA MET A 137 -14.62 -21.45 3.48
C MET A 137 -14.47 -22.97 3.35
N SER A 138 -14.66 -23.52 2.15
CA SER A 138 -14.43 -24.94 1.88
C SER A 138 -12.95 -25.32 2.03
N LEU A 139 -12.03 -24.44 1.61
CA LEU A 139 -10.58 -24.61 1.80
C LEU A 139 -10.18 -24.51 3.28
N LEU A 140 -10.81 -23.59 4.02
CA LEU A 140 -10.59 -23.43 5.47
C LEU A 140 -11.09 -24.67 6.26
N LYS A 141 -12.18 -25.31 5.81
CA LYS A 141 -12.68 -26.57 6.40
C LYS A 141 -11.79 -27.76 6.05
N GLY A 142 -11.34 -27.90 4.80
CA GLY A 142 -10.39 -28.96 4.41
C GLY A 142 -9.03 -28.84 5.12
N GLY A 143 -8.61 -27.62 5.46
CA GLY A 143 -7.42 -27.39 6.29
C GLY A 143 -7.55 -27.91 7.74
N LYS A 144 -8.77 -28.03 8.29
CA LYS A 144 -8.97 -28.68 9.59
C LYS A 144 -8.63 -30.18 9.53
N GLU A 145 -8.89 -30.87 8.42
CA GLU A 145 -8.61 -32.31 8.31
C GLU A 145 -7.11 -32.63 8.23
N LEU A 146 -6.31 -31.77 7.58
CA LEU A 146 -4.85 -31.91 7.55
C LEU A 146 -4.18 -31.62 8.91
N GLY A 147 -4.79 -30.75 9.74
CA GLY A 147 -4.34 -30.52 11.12
C GLY A 147 -4.69 -31.65 12.09
N VAL A 148 -5.72 -32.44 11.79
CA VAL A 148 -6.14 -33.59 12.61
C VAL A 148 -5.30 -34.84 12.29
N LEU A 149 -4.86 -35.02 11.03
CA LEU A 149 -3.97 -36.12 10.64
C LEU A 149 -2.55 -36.04 11.24
N SER A 150 -2.08 -34.84 11.63
CA SER A 150 -0.76 -34.68 12.27
C SER A 150 -0.75 -35.01 13.78
N LYS A 151 -1.91 -35.26 14.41
CA LYS A 151 -2.01 -35.50 15.87
C LYS A 151 -2.35 -36.93 16.26
N ASN A 152 -2.21 -37.90 15.35
CA ASN A 152 -2.38 -39.31 15.68
C ASN A 152 -1.01 -40.00 15.84
N PRO A 153 -0.41 -40.08 17.03
CA PRO A 153 0.58 -41.10 17.33
C PRO A 153 -0.18 -42.42 17.55
N MET A 154 -0.73 -43.03 16.49
CA MET A 154 -1.13 -44.44 16.60
C MET A 154 0.13 -45.29 16.50
N GLY A 155 0.54 -45.72 17.69
CA GLY A 155 1.66 -46.60 17.93
C GLY A 155 1.64 -47.86 17.08
N HIS A 156 2.85 -48.33 16.85
CA HIS A 156 3.20 -49.57 16.18
C HIS A 156 2.39 -50.77 16.67
N GLY A 157 1.55 -51.33 15.79
CA GLY A 157 1.23 -52.74 15.80
C GLY A 157 2.34 -53.51 15.08
N LYS A 158 3.39 -53.92 15.79
CA LYS A 158 4.32 -54.95 15.32
C LYS A 158 3.68 -56.32 15.58
N GLY A 159 3.45 -57.08 14.52
CA GLY A 159 3.25 -58.52 14.62
C GLY A 159 4.57 -59.27 14.79
N MET A 160 4.51 -60.42 15.46
CA MET A 160 5.40 -61.59 15.42
C MET A 160 4.76 -62.61 16.37
N VAL A 161 4.08 -63.65 15.88
CA VAL A 161 4.64 -64.93 15.40
C VAL A 161 5.78 -65.43 16.29
N SER A 162 5.42 -66.25 17.28
CA SER A 162 5.91 -67.61 17.48
C SER A 162 5.09 -68.31 18.56
#